data_AF-A0A7J2MGV4-F1
#
_entry.id   AF-A0A7J2MGV4-F1
#
_cell.length_a   1.000
_cell.length_b   1.000
_cell.length_c   1.000
_cell.angle_alpha   90.00
_cell.angle_beta   90.00
_cell.angle_gamma   90.00
#
_symmetry.space_group_name_H-M   'P 1'
#
loop_
_entity.id
_entity.type
_entity.pdbx_description
1 polymer ?
#
loop_
_entity_poly.entity_id
_entity_poly.type
_entity_poly.pdbx_seq_one_letter_code
_entity_poly.pdbx_strand_id
1 'polypeptide(L)' 'AAAGHEMMGAAAVLAREAREIEKSNDTLFRQPHAKAGNLLTKTKLYDKPA' A
#
# COMPACT_ATOMS: atom_id res chain seq x y z
N ALA A 1 -21.89 17.12 9.74
CA ALA A 1 -20.53 17.33 9.19
C ALA A 1 -19.41 16.69 10.03
N ALA A 2 -19.51 16.60 11.37
CA ALA A 2 -18.48 15.99 12.22
C ALA A 2 -18.37 14.45 12.10
N ALA A 3 -19.50 13.73 12.12
CA ALA A 3 -19.52 12.26 12.02
C ALA A 3 -18.82 11.71 10.75
N GLY A 4 -18.87 12.44 9.64
CA GLY A 4 -18.15 12.06 8.41
C GLY A 4 -16.62 12.10 8.57
N HIS A 5 -16.10 13.10 9.29
CA HIS A 5 -14.67 13.21 9.57
C HIS A 5 -14.21 12.14 10.56
N GLU A 6 -15.03 11.82 11.57
CA GLU A 6 -14.74 10.74 12.52
C GLU A 6 -14.70 9.36 11.82
N MET A 7 -15.67 9.08 10.95
CA MET A 7 -15.66 7.86 10.12
C MET A 7 -14.41 7.78 9.22
N MET A 8 -14.02 8.90 8.60
CA MET A 8 -12.80 8.94 7.79
C MET A 8 -11.54 8.73 8.64
N GLY A 9 -11.51 9.24 9.87
CA GLY A 9 -10.44 9.00 10.82
C GLY A 9 -10.29 7.52 11.15
N ALA A 10 -11.39 6.84 11.49
CA ALA A 10 -11.39 5.40 11.72
C ALA A 10 -10.95 4.60 10.48
N ALA A 11 -11.42 4.99 9.29
CA ALA A 11 -11.01 4.36 8.03
C ALA A 11 -9.50 4.52 7.74
N ALA A 12 -8.93 5.68 8.04
CA ALA A 12 -7.49 5.92 7.87
C ALA A 12 -6.64 5.06 8.81
N VAL A 13 -7.10 4.84 10.05
CA VAL A 13 -6.45 3.93 11.01
C VAL A 13 -6.46 2.50 10.46
N LEU A 14 -7.62 2.00 10.03
CA LEU A 14 -7.75 0.65 9.46
C LEU A 14 -6.89 0.46 8.20
N ALA A 15 -6.84 1.46 7.31
CA ALA A 15 -6.00 1.41 6.11
C ALA A 15 -4.50 1.34 6.45
N ARG A 16 -4.06 2.04 7.50
CA ARG A 16 -2.68 1.96 7.99
C ARG A 16 -2.38 0.58 8.59
N GLU A 17 -3.27 0.06 9.42
CA GLU A 17 -3.12 -1.27 10.02
C GLU A 17 -2.99 -2.36 8.95
N ALA A 18 -3.89 -2.35 7.95
CA ALA A 18 -3.80 -3.26 6.81
C ALA A 18 -2.43 -3.16 6.10
N ARG A 19 -1.91 -1.94 5.91
CA ARG A 19 -0.60 -1.73 5.29
C ARG A 19 0.55 -2.25 6.17
N GLU A 20 0.49 -2.10 7.49
CA GLU A 20 1.52 -2.64 8.38
C GLU A 20 1.54 -4.17 8.39
N ILE A 21 0.37 -4.82 8.31
CA ILE A 21 0.26 -6.29 8.16
C ILE A 21 0.99 -6.77 6.89
N GLU A 22 0.79 -6.08 5.76
CA GLU A 22 1.49 -6.41 4.51
C GLU A 22 3.01 -6.22 4.59
N LYS A 23 3.49 -5.27 5.43
CA LYS A 23 4.93 -5.10 5.67
C LYS A 23 5.48 -6.21 6.54
N SER A 24 4.78 -6.58 7.63
CA SER A 24 5.27 -7.62 8.54
C SER A 24 5.39 -8.98 7.86
N ASN A 25 4.53 -9.25 6.87
CA ASN A 25 4.54 -10.49 6.09
C ASN A 25 5.46 -10.44 4.86
N ASP A 26 6.05 -9.27 4.56
CA ASP A 26 6.79 -9.02 3.33
C ASP A 26 5.95 -9.39 2.07
N THR A 27 4.70 -8.94 2.05
CA THR A 27 3.71 -9.18 0.99
C THR A 27 3.16 -7.90 0.35
N LEU A 28 3.75 -6.75 0.67
CA LEU A 28 3.27 -5.45 0.18
C LEU A 28 3.38 -5.31 -1.34
N PHE A 29 2.24 -5.23 -2.03
CA PHE A 29 2.19 -4.98 -3.47
C PHE A 29 2.67 -3.56 -3.84
N ARG A 30 3.55 -3.48 -4.84
CA ARG A 30 4.10 -2.23 -5.38
C ARG A 30 4.10 -2.32 -6.90
N GLN A 31 3.62 -1.26 -7.56
CA GLN A 31 3.53 -1.18 -9.01
C GLN A 31 4.23 0.09 -9.55
N PRO A 32 5.57 0.11 -9.61
CA PRO A 32 6.30 1.25 -10.15
C PRO A 32 6.20 1.30 -11.69
N HIS A 33 6.40 2.49 -12.24
CA HIS A 33 6.53 2.68 -13.68
C HIS A 33 8.00 2.48 -14.11
N ALA A 34 8.22 1.70 -15.16
CA ALA A 34 9.50 1.59 -15.84
C ALA A 34 9.86 2.89 -16.57
N LYS A 35 11.13 3.04 -16.98
CA LYS A 35 11.59 4.17 -17.81
C LYS A 35 10.76 4.33 -19.10
N ALA A 36 10.31 3.23 -19.68
CA ALA A 36 9.49 3.21 -20.89
C ALA A 36 7.97 3.45 -20.62
N GLY A 37 7.56 3.67 -19.36
CA GLY A 37 6.17 3.84 -18.95
C GLY A 37 5.42 2.56 -18.61
N ASN A 38 5.98 1.39 -18.96
CA ASN A 38 5.40 0.08 -18.62
C ASN A 38 5.25 -0.09 -17.11
N LEU A 39 4.17 -0.72 -16.68
CA LEU A 39 3.94 -1.05 -15.28
C LEU A 39 4.76 -2.30 -14.92
N LEU A 40 5.57 -2.19 -13.88
CA LEU A 40 6.28 -3.32 -13.27
C LEU A 40 5.58 -3.68 -11.97
N THR A 41 5.85 -4.85 -11.43
CA THR A 41 5.29 -5.29 -10.15
C THR A 41 6.36 -5.86 -9.22
N LYS A 42 6.17 -5.67 -7.91
CA LYS A 42 6.89 -6.44 -6.89
C LYS A 42 6.10 -6.54 -5.59
N THR A 43 6.40 -7.58 -4.83
CA THR A 43 5.73 -7.90 -3.57
C THR A 43 6.71 -7.92 -2.41
N LYS A 44 7.84 -8.64 -2.55
CA LYS A 44 8.91 -8.64 -1.56
C LYS A 44 9.66 -7.30 -1.57
N LEU A 45 10.16 -6.89 -0.41
CA LEU A 45 10.86 -5.62 -0.24
C LEU A 45 12.14 -5.54 -1.09
N TYR A 46 12.95 -6.59 -1.03
CA TYR A 46 14.26 -6.67 -1.69
C TYR A 46 14.22 -7.15 -3.14
N ASP A 47 13.07 -7.62 -3.62
CA ASP A 47 12.91 -8.01 -5.02
C ASP A 47 13.02 -6.80 -5.96
N LYS A 48 13.58 -7.08 -7.14
CA LYS A 48 13.59 -6.13 -8.25
C LYS A 48 12.22 -6.15 -8.93
N PRO A 49 11.61 -4.98 -9.19
CA PRO A 49 10.38 -4.92 -9.98
C PRO A 49 10.60 -5.51 -11.37
N ALA A 50 9.67 -6.38 -11.79
CA ALA A 50 9.64 -7.01 -13.10
C ALA A 50 8.31 -6.76 -13.81
#